data_AF-A0A2G8KW05-F1
#
_entry.id   AF-A0A2G8KW05-F1
#
_cell.length_a   1.000
_cell.length_b   1.000
_cell.length_c   1.000
_cell.angle_alpha   90.00
_cell.angle_beta   90.00
_cell.angle_gamma   90.00
#
_symmetry.space_group_name_H-M   'P 1'
#
loop_
_entity.id
_entity.type
_entity.pdbx_description
1 polymer ?
#
loop_
_entity_poly.entity_id
_entity_poly.type
_entity_poly.pdbx_seq_one_letter_code
_entity_poly.pdbx_strand_id
1 'polypeptide(L)'
;MSRDSHATRRTERYYARFPNTGSEGNQRLANVERFLELVKQLHAHYHHQLDTALVSTHKFNKCQKYFVQALRTLAPDYKNLMSLSQFEELIKTADTEATRDLDDDDDFAMSLIELFLFNIQNFRLLRHYVKMNILSTLKQLPQSLETDSQRRVREDVEVLLSSWGILLALDTDLQRLEHPNKGDITDSFKDEHERNYFEGVLSLMPKLIDLANKMDFVLTKYYLKTPLNSV
;
A
#
# COMPACT_ATOMS: atom_id res chain seq x y z
N MET A 1 -56.10 29.14 5.30
CA MET A 1 -56.40 28.32 4.09
C MET A 1 -55.13 27.58 3.71
N SER A 2 -55.21 26.25 3.76
CA SER A 2 -54.11 25.31 3.92
C SER A 2 -53.33 25.07 2.62
N ARG A 3 -52.01 25.30 2.66
CA ARG A 3 -51.05 24.95 1.60
C ARG A 3 -50.44 23.55 1.78
N ASP A 4 -50.92 22.78 2.76
CA ASP A 4 -50.36 21.45 3.12
C ASP A 4 -51.00 20.28 2.36
N SER A 5 -51.99 20.51 1.49
CA SER A 5 -52.73 19.42 0.84
C SER A 5 -52.12 18.91 -0.48
N HIS A 6 -51.13 19.61 -1.04
CA HIS A 6 -50.53 19.24 -2.34
C HIS A 6 -49.23 18.45 -2.23
N ALA A 7 -48.47 18.59 -1.14
CA ALA A 7 -47.27 17.78 -0.90
C ALA A 7 -47.64 16.33 -0.56
N THR A 8 -48.64 16.14 0.31
CA THR A 8 -49.08 14.84 0.81
C THR A 8 -49.72 13.95 -0.27
N ARG A 9 -50.42 14.56 -1.24
CA ARG A 9 -51.05 13.83 -2.36
C ARG A 9 -50.05 13.35 -3.43
N ARG A 10 -48.83 13.93 -3.48
CA ARG A 10 -47.77 13.48 -4.41
C ARG A 10 -46.98 12.29 -3.84
N THR A 11 -46.75 12.26 -2.53
CA THR A 11 -46.16 11.11 -1.84
C THR A 11 -47.09 9.90 -1.88
N GLU A 12 -48.39 10.08 -1.62
CA GLU A 12 -49.36 8.97 -1.62
C GLU A 12 -49.54 8.30 -2.99
N ARG A 13 -49.34 9.03 -4.10
CA ARG A 13 -49.43 8.46 -5.45
C ARG A 13 -48.16 7.70 -5.89
N TYR A 14 -47.03 7.86 -5.19
CA TYR A 14 -45.80 7.11 -5.47
C TYR A 14 -45.83 5.72 -4.80
N TYR A 15 -46.41 5.62 -3.60
CA TYR A 15 -46.62 4.35 -2.90
C TYR A 15 -47.69 3.44 -3.54
N ALA A 16 -48.49 3.96 -4.48
CA ALA A 16 -49.48 3.17 -5.21
C ALA A 16 -48.90 2.38 -6.40
N ARG A 17 -47.62 2.57 -6.76
CA ARG A 17 -46.94 1.82 -7.85
C ARG A 17 -45.94 0.76 -7.40
N PHE A 18 -45.68 0.67 -6.10
CA PHE A 18 -44.83 -0.37 -5.52
C PHE A 18 -45.67 -1.17 -4.53
N PRO A 19 -46.11 -2.39 -4.87
CA PRO A 19 -46.76 -3.25 -3.90
C PRO A 19 -45.73 -3.59 -2.82
N ASN A 20 -45.93 -3.06 -1.60
CA ASN A 20 -45.42 -3.62 -0.35
C ASN A 20 -43.96 -4.14 -0.35
N THR A 21 -42.95 -3.25 -0.34
CA THR A 21 -41.54 -3.61 -0.06
C THR A 21 -40.97 -2.90 1.18
N GLY A 22 -41.85 -2.41 2.06
CA GLY A 22 -41.53 -1.44 3.13
C GLY A 22 -40.59 -1.92 4.24
N SER A 23 -40.29 -3.22 4.36
CA SER A 23 -39.29 -3.73 5.32
C SER A 23 -38.01 -4.24 4.64
N GLU A 24 -38.12 -5.01 3.56
CA GLU A 24 -36.97 -5.63 2.88
C GLU A 24 -36.07 -4.62 2.17
N GLY A 25 -36.65 -3.60 1.53
CA GLY A 25 -35.88 -2.53 0.88
C GLY A 25 -35.10 -1.70 1.91
N ASN A 26 -35.74 -1.37 3.02
CA ASN A 26 -35.13 -0.64 4.14
C ASN A 26 -34.02 -1.46 4.82
N GLN A 27 -34.21 -2.78 4.98
CA GLN A 27 -33.21 -3.67 5.55
C GLN A 27 -32.01 -3.87 4.62
N ARG A 28 -32.24 -3.93 3.30
CA ARG A 28 -31.17 -4.00 2.29
C ARG A 28 -30.31 -2.73 2.28
N LEU A 29 -30.92 -1.55 2.35
CA LEU A 29 -30.20 -0.28 2.45
C LEU A 29 -29.38 -0.19 3.74
N ALA A 30 -29.98 -0.52 4.89
CA ALA A 30 -29.27 -0.54 6.17
C ALA A 30 -28.07 -1.50 6.19
N ASN A 31 -28.17 -2.65 5.51
CA ASN A 31 -27.06 -3.59 5.39
C ASN A 31 -25.91 -3.04 4.53
N VAL A 32 -26.23 -2.33 3.44
CA VAL A 32 -25.22 -1.66 2.60
C VAL A 32 -24.53 -0.51 3.35
N GLU A 33 -25.28 0.28 4.12
CA GLU A 33 -24.72 1.35 4.94
C GLU A 33 -23.75 0.81 5.99
N ARG A 34 -24.14 -0.24 6.73
CA ARG A 34 -23.26 -0.92 7.70
C ARG A 34 -22.02 -1.50 7.04
N PHE A 35 -22.17 -2.06 5.85
CA PHE A 35 -21.05 -2.57 5.06
C PHE A 35 -20.05 -1.46 4.70
N LEU A 36 -20.55 -0.33 4.18
CA LEU A 36 -19.70 0.79 3.81
C LEU A 36 -19.00 1.41 5.03
N GLU A 37 -19.69 1.46 6.17
CA GLU A 37 -19.10 1.92 7.43
C GLU A 37 -17.97 1.00 7.90
N LEU A 38 -18.14 -0.32 7.80
CA LEU A 38 -17.06 -1.28 8.08
C LEU A 38 -15.86 -1.05 7.16
N VAL A 39 -16.07 -0.87 5.85
CA VAL A 39 -14.99 -0.60 4.90
C VAL A 39 -14.24 0.68 5.25
N LYS A 40 -14.96 1.75 5.66
CA LYS A 40 -14.34 3.00 6.12
C LYS A 40 -13.49 2.80 7.36
N GLN A 41 -13.96 2.03 8.34
CA GLN A 41 -13.20 1.74 9.56
C GLN A 41 -11.92 0.95 9.28
N LEU A 42 -12.01 -0.06 8.41
CA LEU A 42 -10.84 -0.82 7.97
C LEU A 42 -9.85 0.06 7.21
N HIS A 43 -10.35 0.95 6.34
CA HIS A 43 -9.50 1.89 5.62
C HIS A 43 -8.82 2.90 6.56
N ALA A 44 -9.54 3.44 7.55
CA ALA A 44 -8.96 4.33 8.55
C ALA A 44 -7.85 3.65 9.36
N HIS A 45 -8.03 2.37 9.73
CA HIS A 45 -6.98 1.61 10.40
C HIS A 45 -5.75 1.40 9.50
N TYR A 46 -5.96 1.04 8.24
CA TYR A 46 -4.88 0.96 7.24
C TYR A 46 -4.14 2.30 7.10
N HIS A 47 -4.88 3.41 7.00
CA HIS A 47 -4.29 4.75 6.84
C HIS A 47 -3.38 5.10 8.02
N HIS A 48 -3.81 4.81 9.24
CA HIS A 48 -2.97 5.01 10.43
C HIS A 48 -1.67 4.16 10.40
N GLN A 49 -1.75 2.91 9.94
CA GLN A 49 -0.57 2.06 9.76
C GLN A 49 0.34 2.60 8.65
N LEU A 50 -0.25 3.11 7.56
CA LEU A 50 0.47 3.73 6.45
C LEU A 50 1.26 4.96 6.92
N ASP A 51 0.63 5.88 7.65
CA ASP A 51 1.30 7.06 8.20
C ASP A 51 2.54 6.69 9.02
N THR A 52 2.41 5.66 9.87
CA THR A 52 3.52 5.15 10.68
C THR A 52 4.67 4.63 9.81
N ALA A 53 4.35 3.85 8.77
CA ALA A 53 5.34 3.33 7.82
C ALA A 53 6.01 4.45 7.01
N LEU A 54 5.25 5.48 6.61
CA LEU A 54 5.78 6.65 5.88
C LEU A 54 6.74 7.46 6.74
N VAL A 55 6.47 7.65 8.04
CA VAL A 55 7.41 8.31 8.95
C VAL A 55 8.74 7.56 9.02
N SER A 56 8.71 6.24 9.15
CA SER A 56 9.92 5.40 9.15
C SER A 56 10.67 5.50 7.81
N THR A 57 9.95 5.48 6.70
CA THR A 57 10.54 5.58 5.36
C THR A 57 11.12 6.97 5.09
N HIS A 58 10.51 8.04 5.59
CA HIS A 58 11.07 9.38 5.50
C HIS A 58 12.38 9.54 6.28
N LYS A 59 12.51 8.88 7.44
CA LYS A 59 13.80 8.82 8.16
C LYS A 59 14.85 8.10 7.32
N PHE A 60 14.50 6.96 6.72
CA PHE A 60 15.39 6.22 5.83
C PHE A 60 15.86 7.06 4.63
N ASN A 61 14.94 7.77 3.95
CA ASN A 61 15.28 8.60 2.79
C ASN A 61 16.29 9.71 3.14
N LYS A 62 16.26 10.26 4.36
CA LYS A 62 17.26 11.24 4.81
C LYS A 62 18.66 10.65 4.99
N CYS A 63 18.75 9.35 5.22
CA CYS A 63 20.00 8.62 5.41
C CYS A 63 20.44 7.85 4.16
N GLN A 64 19.81 8.07 3.00
CA GLN A 64 20.03 7.27 1.80
C GLN A 64 21.49 7.28 1.31
N LYS A 65 22.21 8.41 1.46
CA LYS A 65 23.65 8.49 1.17
C LYS A 65 24.47 7.52 2.02
N TYR A 66 24.17 7.44 3.32
CA TYR A 66 24.84 6.51 4.24
C TYR A 66 24.45 5.07 3.98
N PHE A 67 23.21 4.83 3.51
CA PHE A 67 22.78 3.51 3.08
C PHE A 67 23.57 3.00 1.87
N VAL A 68 23.89 3.86 0.89
CA VAL A 68 24.79 3.49 -0.23
C VAL A 68 26.18 3.09 0.29
N GLN A 69 26.69 3.78 1.31
CA GLN A 69 27.96 3.41 1.96
C GLN A 69 27.84 2.04 2.64
N ALA A 70 26.74 1.77 3.36
CA ALA A 70 26.50 0.48 4.00
C ALA A 70 26.41 -0.67 2.98
N LEU A 71 25.74 -0.45 1.84
CA LEU A 71 25.66 -1.44 0.76
C LEU A 71 27.04 -1.78 0.18
N ARG A 72 27.95 -0.81 0.13
CA ARG A 72 29.33 -1.00 -0.34
C ARG A 72 30.13 -1.87 0.62
N THR A 73 29.91 -1.74 1.93
CA THR A 73 30.55 -2.61 2.93
C THR A 73 30.05 -4.06 2.80
N LEU A 74 28.74 -4.24 2.54
CA LEU A 74 28.15 -5.57 2.37
C LEU A 74 28.51 -6.25 1.03
N ALA A 75 28.66 -5.48 -0.05
CA ALA A 75 28.93 -5.99 -1.38
C ALA A 75 30.09 -5.24 -2.06
N PRO A 76 31.33 -5.38 -1.57
CA PRO A 76 32.48 -4.62 -2.05
C PRO A 76 32.86 -4.93 -3.51
N ASP A 77 32.53 -6.14 -3.97
CA ASP A 77 32.79 -6.62 -5.34
C ASP A 77 31.62 -6.39 -6.32
N TYR A 78 30.53 -5.77 -5.86
CA TYR A 78 29.26 -5.70 -6.62
C TYR A 78 28.78 -7.08 -7.09
N LYS A 79 28.95 -8.10 -6.25
CA LYS A 79 28.42 -9.45 -6.45
C LYS A 79 27.25 -9.67 -5.48
N ASN A 80 26.29 -10.51 -5.88
CA ASN A 80 25.25 -11.09 -5.00
C ASN A 80 24.07 -10.19 -4.55
N LEU A 81 23.71 -9.14 -5.29
CA LEU A 81 22.47 -8.36 -5.06
C LEU A 81 21.48 -8.44 -6.23
N MET A 82 21.16 -9.64 -6.70
CA MET A 82 20.19 -9.78 -7.81
C MET A 82 18.75 -9.90 -7.31
N SER A 83 18.54 -10.26 -6.05
CA SER A 83 17.21 -10.50 -5.48
C SER A 83 17.11 -10.11 -4.01
N LEU A 84 15.86 -9.94 -3.52
CA LEU A 84 15.62 -9.71 -2.10
C LEU A 84 16.06 -10.87 -1.22
N SER A 85 15.93 -12.12 -1.67
CA SER A 85 16.43 -13.28 -0.92
C SER A 85 17.95 -13.25 -0.76
N GLN A 86 18.67 -12.94 -1.84
CA GLN A 86 20.13 -12.86 -1.80
C GLN A 86 20.60 -11.68 -0.95
N PHE A 87 19.84 -10.57 -0.97
CA PHE A 87 20.13 -9.45 -0.08
C PHE A 87 19.92 -9.81 1.39
N GLU A 88 18.78 -10.42 1.74
CA GLU A 88 18.51 -10.90 3.09
C GLU A 88 19.53 -11.96 3.56
N GLU A 89 20.05 -12.79 2.65
CA GLU A 89 21.09 -13.79 2.93
C GLU A 89 22.48 -13.16 3.15
N LEU A 90 22.87 -12.21 2.30
CA LEU A 90 24.13 -11.45 2.41
C LEU A 90 24.26 -10.77 3.78
N ILE A 91 23.15 -10.23 4.28
CA ILE A 91 23.09 -9.56 5.59
C ILE A 91 23.31 -10.56 6.72
N LYS A 92 22.67 -11.74 6.64
CA LYS A 92 22.83 -12.80 7.65
C LYS A 92 24.26 -13.34 7.68
N THR A 93 24.91 -13.47 6.52
CA THR A 93 26.30 -13.92 6.45
C THR A 93 27.26 -12.85 6.97
N ALA A 94 27.01 -11.58 6.67
CA ALA A 94 27.81 -10.47 7.18
C ALA A 94 27.73 -10.38 8.71
N ASP A 95 26.53 -10.54 9.29
CA ASP A 95 26.31 -10.53 10.74
C ASP A 95 27.01 -11.72 11.47
N THR A 96 27.14 -12.86 10.79
CA THR A 96 27.83 -14.04 11.34
C THR A 96 29.36 -14.00 11.21
N GLU A 97 29.91 -13.29 10.22
CA GLU A 97 31.35 -13.10 10.05
C GLU A 97 31.89 -11.87 10.82
N ALA A 98 31.05 -10.86 11.05
CA ALA A 98 31.41 -9.59 11.67
C ALA A 98 31.35 -9.58 13.21
N THR A 99 30.87 -10.64 13.87
CA THR A 99 30.71 -10.71 15.34
C THR A 99 32.02 -10.80 16.14
N ARG A 100 33.16 -10.37 15.58
CA ARG A 100 34.44 -10.38 16.30
C ARG A 100 35.09 -9.02 16.55
N ASP A 101 34.98 -8.01 15.69
CA ASP A 101 35.59 -6.67 15.91
C ASP A 101 35.01 -5.64 14.91
N LEU A 102 33.78 -5.15 15.11
CA LEU A 102 33.25 -4.03 14.31
C LEU A 102 33.61 -2.68 14.97
N ASP A 103 34.06 -1.72 14.15
CA ASP A 103 34.20 -0.32 14.57
C ASP A 103 32.81 0.37 14.60
N ASP A 104 32.66 1.48 15.36
CA ASP A 104 31.39 2.22 15.52
C ASP A 104 30.70 2.58 14.17
N ASP A 105 31.50 2.76 13.11
CA ASP A 105 31.02 3.08 11.75
C ASP A 105 30.32 1.89 11.06
N ASP A 106 30.74 0.65 11.35
CA ASP A 106 30.14 -0.57 10.78
C ASP A 106 28.80 -0.91 11.47
N ASP A 107 28.68 -0.67 12.77
CA ASP A 107 27.42 -0.79 13.51
C ASP A 107 26.35 0.17 12.97
N PHE A 108 26.75 1.42 12.66
CA PHE A 108 25.85 2.38 12.04
C PHE A 108 25.41 1.93 10.65
N ALA A 109 26.33 1.41 9.82
CA ALA A 109 26.02 0.89 8.50
C ALA A 109 24.99 -0.26 8.57
N MET A 110 25.19 -1.23 9.46
CA MET A 110 24.27 -2.34 9.66
C MET A 110 22.89 -1.87 10.13
N SER A 111 22.82 -0.89 11.03
CA SER A 111 21.55 -0.33 11.49
C SER A 111 20.69 0.26 10.36
N LEU A 112 21.31 0.83 9.31
CA LEU A 112 20.60 1.36 8.14
C LEU A 112 20.04 0.24 7.25
N ILE A 113 20.78 -0.86 7.16
CA ILE A 113 20.36 -2.06 6.42
C ILE A 113 19.17 -2.73 7.13
N GLU A 114 19.25 -2.87 8.45
CA GLU A 114 18.14 -3.36 9.27
C GLU A 114 16.90 -2.47 9.16
N LEU A 115 17.08 -1.14 9.17
CA LEU A 115 15.97 -0.21 8.99
C LEU A 115 15.30 -0.37 7.61
N PHE A 116 16.08 -0.60 6.55
CA PHE A 116 15.54 -0.91 5.22
C PHE A 116 14.71 -2.20 5.24
N LEU A 117 15.24 -3.30 5.80
CA LEU A 117 14.52 -4.56 5.90
C LEU A 117 13.26 -4.44 6.77
N PHE A 118 13.34 -3.68 7.86
CA PHE A 118 12.19 -3.37 8.71
C PHE A 118 11.08 -2.66 7.93
N ASN A 119 11.44 -1.67 7.09
CA ASN A 119 10.48 -1.00 6.21
C ASN A 119 9.86 -1.98 5.19
N ILE A 120 10.66 -2.85 4.56
CA ILE A 120 10.15 -3.92 3.68
C ILE A 120 9.11 -4.77 4.41
N GLN A 121 9.40 -5.19 5.64
CA GLN A 121 8.50 -5.99 6.45
C GLN A 121 7.20 -5.23 6.79
N ASN A 122 7.29 -3.94 7.10
CA ASN A 122 6.11 -3.11 7.33
C ASN A 122 5.23 -3.03 6.07
N PHE A 123 5.82 -2.86 4.89
CA PHE A 123 5.07 -2.90 3.63
C PHE A 123 4.46 -4.28 3.34
N ARG A 124 5.11 -5.39 3.72
CA ARG A 124 4.52 -6.75 3.66
C ARG A 124 3.29 -6.86 4.56
N LEU A 125 3.36 -6.36 5.79
CA LEU A 125 2.24 -6.38 6.75
C LEU A 125 1.08 -5.50 6.28
N LEU A 126 1.35 -4.28 5.81
CA LEU A 126 0.35 -3.38 5.24
C LEU A 126 -0.38 -4.03 4.07
N ARG A 127 0.36 -4.60 3.11
CA ARG A 127 -0.22 -5.31 1.97
C ARG A 127 -1.11 -6.47 2.43
N HIS A 128 -0.63 -7.25 3.40
CA HIS A 128 -1.39 -8.36 3.94
C HIS A 128 -2.69 -7.89 4.59
N TYR A 129 -2.65 -6.79 5.35
CA TYR A 129 -3.84 -6.20 5.95
C TYR A 129 -4.88 -5.81 4.90
N VAL A 130 -4.47 -5.09 3.85
CA VAL A 130 -5.37 -4.71 2.74
C VAL A 130 -5.95 -5.94 2.06
N LYS A 131 -5.15 -6.97 1.78
CA LYS A 131 -5.62 -8.21 1.15
C LYS A 131 -6.63 -8.96 2.01
N MET A 132 -6.31 -9.20 3.27
CA MET A 132 -7.08 -10.08 4.14
C MET A 132 -8.29 -9.42 4.77
N ASN A 133 -8.22 -8.13 5.08
CA ASN A 133 -9.30 -7.42 5.75
C ASN A 133 -10.12 -6.61 4.75
N ILE A 134 -9.48 -5.75 3.96
CA ILE A 134 -10.21 -4.83 3.08
C ILE A 134 -10.73 -5.56 1.85
N LEU A 135 -9.86 -6.09 0.98
CA LEU A 135 -10.28 -6.76 -0.26
C LEU A 135 -11.23 -7.94 0.00
N SER A 136 -10.95 -8.76 1.03
CA SER A 136 -11.85 -9.84 1.45
C SER A 136 -13.25 -9.32 1.79
N THR A 137 -13.34 -8.23 2.55
CA THR A 137 -14.63 -7.58 2.87
C THR A 137 -15.28 -7.03 1.61
N LEU A 138 -14.55 -6.34 0.73
CA LEU A 138 -15.07 -5.83 -0.55
C LEU A 138 -15.74 -6.94 -1.38
N LYS A 139 -15.16 -8.15 -1.39
CA LYS A 139 -15.71 -9.31 -2.11
C LYS A 139 -16.97 -9.92 -1.50
N GLN A 140 -17.30 -9.59 -0.25
CA GLN A 140 -18.51 -10.10 0.41
C GLN A 140 -19.77 -9.33 0.00
N LEU A 141 -19.63 -8.12 -0.55
CA LEU A 141 -20.78 -7.37 -1.08
C LEU A 141 -21.31 -8.08 -2.35
N PRO A 142 -22.59 -8.46 -2.40
CA PRO A 142 -23.17 -9.02 -3.61
C PRO A 142 -23.00 -8.06 -4.80
N GLN A 143 -22.62 -8.57 -5.97
CA GLN A 143 -22.40 -7.74 -7.17
C GLN A 143 -23.63 -6.93 -7.59
N SER A 144 -24.83 -7.38 -7.25
CA SER A 144 -26.10 -6.68 -7.51
C SER A 144 -26.32 -5.44 -6.62
N LEU A 145 -25.47 -5.26 -5.61
CA LEU A 145 -25.44 -4.12 -4.69
C LEU A 145 -24.23 -3.21 -4.93
N GLU A 146 -23.24 -3.68 -5.69
CA GLU A 146 -22.03 -2.96 -6.03
C GLU A 146 -22.29 -2.09 -7.27
N THR A 147 -22.02 -0.78 -7.17
CA THR A 147 -22.06 0.11 -8.33
C THR A 147 -20.91 -0.21 -9.29
N ASP A 148 -21.04 0.13 -10.58
CA ASP A 148 -19.95 -0.06 -11.56
C ASP A 148 -18.66 0.66 -11.13
N SER A 149 -18.77 1.81 -10.46
CA SER A 149 -17.60 2.52 -9.94
C SER A 149 -16.94 1.78 -8.77
N GLN A 150 -17.71 1.19 -7.87
CA GLN A 150 -17.17 0.38 -6.76
C GLN A 150 -16.50 -0.88 -7.27
N ARG A 151 -17.10 -1.53 -8.28
CA ARG A 151 -16.52 -2.70 -8.94
C ARG A 151 -15.16 -2.41 -9.54
N ARG A 152 -15.03 -1.33 -10.32
CA ARG A 152 -13.75 -0.90 -10.89
C ARG A 152 -12.71 -0.63 -9.81
N VAL A 153 -13.11 0.05 -8.73
CA VAL A 153 -12.20 0.33 -7.60
C VAL A 153 -11.73 -0.97 -6.94
N ARG A 154 -12.61 -1.96 -6.76
CA ARG A 154 -12.23 -3.29 -6.23
C ARG A 154 -11.23 -4.00 -7.16
N GLU A 155 -11.44 -3.94 -8.47
CA GLU A 155 -10.52 -4.48 -9.47
C GLU A 155 -9.15 -3.75 -9.43
N ASP A 156 -9.15 -2.42 -9.32
CA ASP A 156 -7.93 -1.62 -9.16
C ASP A 156 -7.15 -2.04 -7.90
N VAL A 157 -7.84 -2.30 -6.78
CA VAL A 157 -7.22 -2.82 -5.55
C VAL A 157 -6.54 -4.16 -5.80
N GLU A 158 -7.16 -5.08 -6.55
CA GLU A 158 -6.57 -6.38 -6.88
C GLU A 158 -5.29 -6.23 -7.70
N VAL A 159 -5.30 -5.36 -8.72
CA VAL A 159 -4.14 -5.09 -9.57
C VAL A 159 -3.00 -4.47 -8.77
N LEU A 160 -3.31 -3.50 -7.91
CA LEU A 160 -2.32 -2.86 -7.04
C LEU A 160 -1.72 -3.85 -6.04
N LEU A 161 -2.53 -4.72 -5.41
CA LEU A 161 -2.05 -5.77 -4.51
C LEU A 161 -1.17 -6.81 -5.22
N SER A 162 -1.45 -7.11 -6.48
CA SER A 162 -0.61 -7.98 -7.30
C SER A 162 0.74 -7.32 -7.56
N SER A 163 0.75 -6.08 -8.03
CA SER A 163 1.96 -5.30 -8.30
C SER A 163 2.83 -5.13 -7.05
N TRP A 164 2.20 -4.83 -5.91
CA TRP A 164 2.86 -4.73 -4.60
C TRP A 164 3.40 -6.09 -4.15
N GLY A 165 2.69 -7.18 -4.47
CA GLY A 165 3.15 -8.54 -4.20
C GLY A 165 4.42 -8.89 -4.95
N ILE A 166 4.50 -8.50 -6.23
CA ILE A 166 5.68 -8.74 -7.07
C ILE A 166 6.88 -8.03 -6.47
N LEU A 167 6.79 -6.74 -6.12
CA LEU A 167 7.94 -6.00 -5.56
C LEU A 167 8.47 -6.55 -4.23
N LEU A 168 7.61 -7.19 -3.43
CA LEU A 168 7.98 -7.74 -2.13
C LEU A 168 8.37 -9.22 -2.18
N ALA A 169 8.28 -9.84 -3.36
CA ALA A 169 8.61 -11.24 -3.54
C ALA A 169 10.12 -11.45 -3.38
N LEU A 170 10.50 -12.57 -2.76
CA LEU A 170 11.90 -12.85 -2.47
C LEU A 170 12.75 -12.97 -3.75
N ASP A 171 12.15 -13.46 -4.83
CA ASP A 171 12.74 -13.64 -6.16
C ASP A 171 12.67 -12.40 -7.05
N THR A 172 12.23 -11.26 -6.52
CA THR A 172 12.20 -10.00 -7.29
C THR A 172 13.58 -9.66 -7.79
N ASP A 173 13.74 -9.61 -9.11
CA ASP A 173 14.98 -9.15 -9.75
C ASP A 173 15.12 -7.64 -9.54
N LEU A 174 15.98 -7.26 -8.59
CA LEU A 174 16.19 -5.87 -8.19
C LEU A 174 16.81 -5.07 -9.34
N GLN A 175 17.60 -5.69 -10.22
CA GLN A 175 18.28 -5.01 -11.32
C GLN A 175 17.31 -4.47 -12.38
N ARG A 176 16.07 -4.97 -12.40
CA ARG A 176 15.01 -4.50 -13.31
C ARG A 176 14.23 -3.30 -12.77
N LEU A 177 14.49 -2.90 -11.52
CA LEU A 177 13.77 -1.80 -10.89
C LEU A 177 14.42 -0.46 -11.24
N GLU A 178 13.74 0.32 -12.08
CA GLU A 178 14.19 1.68 -12.41
C GLU A 178 13.87 2.68 -11.30
N HIS A 179 14.82 3.56 -10.95
CA HIS A 179 14.59 4.55 -9.90
C HIS A 179 13.72 5.70 -10.39
N PRO A 180 12.66 6.09 -9.66
CA PRO A 180 11.77 7.16 -10.11
C PRO A 180 12.47 8.53 -10.15
N ASN A 181 13.44 8.77 -9.27
CA ASN A 181 14.21 10.02 -9.22
C ASN A 181 15.68 9.76 -9.55
N LYS A 182 16.08 9.90 -10.81
CA LYS A 182 17.48 9.71 -11.25
C LYS A 182 18.44 10.84 -10.83
N GLY A 183 17.93 11.93 -10.23
CA GLY A 183 18.69 13.16 -9.98
C GLY A 183 19.25 13.35 -8.56
N ASP A 184 18.65 12.78 -7.51
CA ASP A 184 18.97 13.18 -6.13
C ASP A 184 20.12 12.40 -5.46
N ILE A 185 20.59 11.31 -6.08
CA ILE A 185 21.56 10.38 -5.45
C ILE A 185 22.90 10.35 -6.22
N THR A 186 23.04 11.13 -7.30
CA THR A 186 24.20 11.08 -8.21
C THR A 186 25.55 11.24 -7.52
N ASP A 187 25.63 12.05 -6.46
CA ASP A 187 26.88 12.34 -5.78
C ASP A 187 27.27 11.29 -4.71
N SER A 188 26.44 10.27 -4.50
CA SER A 188 26.70 9.22 -3.49
C SER A 188 27.45 8.00 -4.05
N PHE A 189 27.54 7.90 -5.38
CA PHE A 189 28.15 6.78 -6.09
C PHE A 189 29.59 7.09 -6.51
N LYS A 190 30.46 6.07 -6.53
CA LYS A 190 31.83 6.12 -7.03
C LYS A 190 31.87 6.24 -8.54
N ASP A 191 31.00 5.50 -9.23
CA ASP A 191 30.94 5.42 -10.69
C ASP A 191 29.54 4.98 -11.17
N GLU A 192 29.37 4.95 -12.50
CA GLU A 192 28.12 4.54 -13.15
C GLU A 192 27.82 3.05 -12.94
N HIS A 193 28.83 2.21 -12.72
CA HIS A 193 28.66 0.79 -12.50
C HIS A 193 28.03 0.52 -11.13
N GLU A 194 28.56 1.14 -10.06
CA GLU A 194 28.00 1.10 -8.71
C GLU A 194 26.57 1.64 -8.69
N ARG A 195 26.32 2.74 -9.41
CA ARG A 195 24.98 3.29 -9.57
C ARG A 195 24.03 2.25 -10.15
N ASN A 196 24.34 1.69 -11.32
CA ASN A 196 23.48 0.71 -11.98
C ASN A 196 23.25 -0.54 -11.12
N TYR A 197 24.24 -0.90 -10.31
CA TYR A 197 24.17 -2.05 -9.41
C TYR A 197 23.23 -1.82 -8.22
N PHE A 198 23.32 -0.67 -7.54
CA PHE A 198 22.48 -0.38 -6.37
C PHE A 198 21.16 0.31 -6.69
N GLU A 199 20.97 0.83 -7.91
CA GLU A 199 19.76 1.54 -8.33
C GLU A 199 18.50 0.73 -8.02
N GLY A 200 18.53 -0.57 -8.29
CA GLY A 200 17.43 -1.48 -8.05
C GLY A 200 16.96 -1.53 -6.59
N VAL A 201 17.90 -1.71 -5.67
CA VAL A 201 17.65 -1.75 -4.23
C VAL A 201 17.08 -0.41 -3.75
N LEU A 202 17.68 0.69 -4.18
CA LEU A 202 17.27 2.05 -3.82
C LEU A 202 15.87 2.39 -4.34
N SER A 203 15.48 1.79 -5.47
CA SER A 203 14.19 2.02 -6.13
C SER A 203 13.02 1.36 -5.42
N LEU A 204 13.29 0.37 -4.57
CA LEU A 204 12.24 -0.43 -3.97
C LEU A 204 11.36 0.37 -3.00
N MET A 205 11.96 1.16 -2.11
CA MET A 205 11.22 1.99 -1.16
C MET A 205 10.30 3.02 -1.84
N PRO A 206 10.79 3.87 -2.77
CA PRO A 206 9.92 4.80 -3.50
C PRO A 206 8.76 4.11 -4.22
N LYS A 207 9.01 2.97 -4.89
CA LYS A 207 7.95 2.24 -5.61
C LYS A 207 6.89 1.67 -4.65
N LEU A 208 7.29 1.20 -3.47
CA LEU A 208 6.36 0.71 -2.45
C LEU A 208 5.52 1.85 -1.86
N ILE A 209 6.12 3.01 -1.61
CA ILE A 209 5.41 4.22 -1.18
C ILE A 209 4.37 4.62 -2.24
N ASP A 210 4.74 4.66 -3.52
CA ASP A 210 3.84 5.00 -4.61
C ASP A 210 2.64 4.04 -4.69
N LEU A 211 2.86 2.74 -4.54
CA LEU A 211 1.79 1.75 -4.52
C LEU A 211 0.88 1.90 -3.30
N ALA A 212 1.44 2.19 -2.13
CA ALA A 212 0.67 2.42 -0.92
C ALA A 212 -0.19 3.69 -1.03
N ASN A 213 0.37 4.78 -1.54
CA ASN A 213 -0.38 6.02 -1.78
C ASN A 213 -1.50 5.83 -2.83
N LYS A 214 -1.22 5.09 -3.91
CA LYS A 214 -2.25 4.72 -4.90
C LYS A 214 -3.35 3.88 -4.28
N MET A 215 -2.99 2.92 -3.41
CA MET A 215 -3.96 2.10 -2.68
C MET A 215 -4.87 2.96 -1.79
N ASP A 216 -4.29 3.85 -0.98
CA ASP A 216 -5.03 4.75 -0.10
C ASP A 216 -6.04 5.61 -0.88
N PHE A 217 -5.60 6.17 -2.00
CA PHE A 217 -6.45 6.97 -2.88
C PHE A 217 -7.59 6.16 -3.51
N VAL A 218 -7.31 4.94 -3.98
CA VAL A 218 -8.31 4.05 -4.58
C VAL A 218 -9.35 3.62 -3.54
N LEU A 219 -8.92 3.27 -2.34
CA LEU A 219 -9.82 2.92 -1.23
C LEU A 219 -10.71 4.10 -0.81
N THR A 220 -10.15 5.31 -0.75
CA THR A 220 -10.90 6.54 -0.50
C THR A 220 -12.03 6.75 -1.50
N LYS A 221 -11.80 6.44 -2.79
CA LYS A 221 -12.84 6.53 -3.83
C LYS A 221 -13.99 5.55 -3.64
N TYR A 222 -13.76 4.39 -3.02
CA TYR A 222 -14.75 3.32 -2.91
C TYR A 222 -16.02 3.78 -2.18
N TYR A 223 -15.86 4.52 -1.08
CA TYR A 223 -16.98 4.96 -0.24
C TYR A 223 -17.37 6.43 -0.42
N LEU A 224 -16.52 7.26 -1.04
CA LEU A 224 -16.88 8.65 -1.39
C LEU A 224 -17.89 8.73 -2.55
N LYS A 225 -17.93 7.71 -3.41
CA LYS A 225 -18.82 7.68 -4.58
C LYS A 225 -20.18 7.03 -4.33
N THR A 226 -20.61 6.93 -3.08
CA THR A 226 -21.94 6.40 -2.76
C THR A 226 -22.99 7.40 -3.22
N PRO A 227 -23.84 7.10 -4.23
CA PRO A 227 -24.96 7.95 -4.54
C PRO A 227 -26.04 7.67 -3.50
N LEU A 228 -26.15 8.53 -2.48
CA LEU A 228 -27.34 8.54 -1.63
C LEU A 228 -28.55 9.22 -2.31
N ASN A 229 -28.45 9.60 -3.58
CA ASN A 229 -29.52 10.22 -4.35
C ASN A 229 -29.45 9.83 -5.83
N SER A 230 -29.89 8.63 -6.21
CA SER A 230 -30.36 8.35 -7.57
C SER A 230 -31.05 6.98 -7.64
N VAL A 231 -32.34 6.93 -7.30
CA VAL A 231 -33.47 6.38 -8.10
C VAL A 231 -34.77 6.83 -7.42
#